data_AF-A0A167V6S6-F1
#
_entry.id   AF-A0A167V6S6-F1
#
_cell.length_a   1.000
_cell.length_b   1.000
_cell.length_c   1.000
_cell.angle_alpha   90.00
_cell.angle_beta   90.00
_cell.angle_gamma   90.00
#
_symmetry.space_group_name_H-M   'P 1'
#
loop_
_entity.id
_entity.type
_entity.pdbx_description
1 polymer ?
#
loop_
_entity_poly.entity_id
_entity_poly.type
_entity_poly.pdbx_seq_one_letter_code
_entity_poly.pdbx_strand_id
1 'polypeptide(L)'
;MLTSRVTRKEHSTRSTSTRRLQKAAGPWPDPDSLPLSAPSMVATVVTDLVQVLNPAKQRKSYREWAKIAPLLAALIAPVTSLLDIPALTQNWYSQYGSPVKDFTASIVLSAIGLVFNLFANGLLVVRFSADGKYWELATKVSLGCWIAKTILAVTNLAIFGIFSRNAAGFHYEEGFWCAVVSVCGAGIISLLLLFHYIFQGANRGTDDEAKKIRVSGRHFMLSIISLTTLLALEALIFSKIEGWAYLDGIYFSVVSMLTIGFGDFEPTQTATRILLFPFAVLTIAQLANQVGM
;
A
#
# COMPACT_ATOMS: atom_id res chain seq x y z
N MET A 1 -41.22 -68.14 11.25
CA MET A 1 -42.08 -66.94 11.31
C MET A 1 -41.22 -65.74 11.70
N LEU A 2 -40.76 -64.90 10.76
CA LEU A 2 -40.27 -63.51 11.01
C LEU A 2 -39.86 -62.79 9.70
N THR A 3 -40.48 -63.11 8.56
CA THR A 3 -40.29 -62.46 7.26
C THR A 3 -41.42 -61.46 6.92
N SER A 4 -42.03 -60.81 7.92
CA SER A 4 -43.18 -59.90 7.70
C SER A 4 -43.05 -58.49 8.30
N ARG A 5 -41.87 -58.10 8.82
CA ARG A 5 -41.70 -56.77 9.46
C ARG A 5 -40.89 -55.73 8.67
N VAL A 6 -40.32 -56.06 7.51
CA VAL A 6 -39.50 -55.11 6.73
C VAL A 6 -40.30 -54.35 5.66
N THR A 7 -41.41 -54.90 5.14
CA THR A 7 -42.19 -54.25 4.06
C THR A 7 -43.16 -53.16 4.53
N ARG A 8 -43.37 -52.97 5.85
CA ARG A 8 -44.35 -51.98 6.37
C ARG A 8 -43.80 -50.56 6.53
N LYS A 9 -42.47 -50.37 6.56
CA LYS A 9 -41.87 -49.03 6.75
C LYS A 9 -41.65 -48.24 5.46
N GLU A 10 -41.52 -48.89 4.30
CA GLU A 10 -41.33 -48.18 3.02
C GLU A 10 -42.62 -47.59 2.43
N HIS A 11 -43.79 -48.16 2.71
CA HIS A 11 -45.05 -47.62 2.18
C HIS A 11 -45.53 -46.36 2.91
N SER A 12 -45.06 -46.11 4.13
CA SER A 12 -45.44 -44.91 4.91
C SER A 12 -44.67 -43.65 4.52
N THR A 13 -43.43 -43.77 4.02
CA THR A 13 -42.57 -42.63 3.69
C THR A 13 -42.77 -42.10 2.28
N ARG A 14 -43.25 -42.92 1.33
CA ARG A 14 -43.53 -42.50 -0.05
C ARG A 14 -44.81 -41.66 -0.21
N SER A 15 -45.76 -41.81 0.71
CA SER A 15 -47.03 -41.07 0.73
C SER A 15 -46.87 -39.62 1.23
N THR A 16 -45.88 -39.37 2.10
CA THR A 16 -45.67 -38.05 2.71
C THR A 16 -44.81 -37.12 1.84
N SER A 17 -43.91 -37.66 1.03
CA SER A 17 -43.06 -36.88 0.12
C SER A 17 -43.80 -36.38 -1.12
N THR A 18 -44.69 -37.20 -1.69
CA THR A 18 -45.52 -36.83 -2.85
C THR A 18 -46.55 -35.74 -2.53
N ARG A 19 -47.16 -35.78 -1.33
CA ARG A 19 -48.08 -34.71 -0.88
C ARG A 19 -47.41 -33.37 -0.62
N ARG A 20 -46.11 -33.34 -0.28
CA ARG A 20 -45.38 -32.07 -0.08
C ARG A 20 -44.98 -31.42 -1.40
N LEU A 21 -44.67 -32.20 -2.44
CA LEU A 21 -44.36 -31.68 -3.77
C LEU A 21 -45.59 -31.13 -4.49
N GLN A 22 -46.76 -31.76 -4.32
CA GLN A 22 -48.02 -31.23 -4.88
C GLN A 22 -48.55 -29.97 -4.19
N LYS A 23 -48.15 -29.70 -2.92
CA LYS A 23 -48.55 -28.48 -2.20
C LYS A 23 -47.62 -27.28 -2.45
N ALA A 24 -46.43 -27.51 -3.01
CA ALA A 24 -45.47 -26.46 -3.35
C ALA A 24 -45.67 -25.92 -4.79
N ALA A 25 -46.38 -26.66 -5.63
CA ALA A 25 -46.85 -26.17 -6.93
C ALA A 25 -48.21 -25.47 -6.73
N GLY A 26 -48.18 -24.17 -6.42
CA GLY A 26 -49.37 -23.32 -6.55
C GLY A 26 -49.88 -23.32 -8.00
N PRO A 27 -51.08 -22.78 -8.26
CA PRO A 27 -51.58 -22.60 -9.63
C PRO A 27 -50.53 -21.86 -10.47
N TRP A 28 -50.35 -22.26 -11.73
CA TRP A 28 -49.52 -21.48 -12.66
C TRP A 28 -50.02 -20.02 -12.65
N PRO A 29 -49.11 -19.02 -12.55
CA PRO A 29 -49.52 -17.62 -12.60
C PRO A 29 -50.29 -17.38 -13.90
N ASP A 30 -51.42 -16.67 -13.85
CA ASP A 30 -52.16 -16.30 -15.04
C ASP A 30 -51.18 -15.59 -16.02
N PRO A 31 -51.16 -15.94 -17.31
CA PRO A 31 -50.25 -15.30 -18.28
C PRO A 31 -50.45 -13.78 -18.38
N ASP A 32 -51.60 -13.27 -17.94
CA ASP A 32 -51.94 -11.84 -17.88
C ASP A 32 -51.51 -11.16 -16.56
N SER A 33 -50.95 -11.92 -15.60
CA SER A 33 -50.43 -11.41 -14.32
C SER A 33 -48.95 -11.04 -14.36
N LEU A 34 -48.27 -11.26 -15.49
CA LEU A 34 -46.91 -10.76 -15.71
C LEU A 34 -46.95 -9.23 -15.83
N PRO A 35 -46.14 -8.48 -15.06
CA PRO A 35 -46.11 -7.03 -15.18
C PRO A 35 -45.76 -6.64 -16.62
N LEU A 36 -46.73 -6.05 -17.34
CA LEU A 36 -46.64 -5.52 -18.71
C LEU A 36 -45.59 -4.41 -18.90
N SER A 37 -44.71 -4.20 -17.92
CA SER A 37 -43.65 -3.19 -17.94
C SER A 37 -42.42 -3.71 -17.19
N ALA A 38 -41.88 -4.86 -17.61
CA ALA A 38 -40.46 -5.07 -17.38
C ALA A 38 -39.72 -3.91 -18.09
N PRO A 39 -38.97 -3.05 -17.38
CA PRO A 39 -38.23 -1.98 -18.04
C PRO A 39 -37.36 -2.63 -19.12
N SER A 40 -37.44 -2.11 -20.34
CA SER A 40 -36.62 -2.62 -21.44
C SER A 40 -35.15 -2.62 -20.98
N MET A 41 -34.34 -3.55 -21.49
CA MET A 41 -32.90 -3.58 -21.17
C MET A 41 -32.25 -2.20 -21.36
N VAL A 42 -32.75 -1.43 -22.34
CA VAL A 42 -32.39 -0.04 -22.59
C VAL A 42 -32.78 0.89 -21.43
N ALA A 43 -33.99 0.80 -20.88
CA ALA A 43 -34.41 1.60 -19.72
C ALA A 43 -33.57 1.29 -18.47
N THR A 44 -33.21 0.02 -18.24
CA THR A 44 -32.31 -0.36 -17.14
C THR A 44 -30.91 0.23 -17.34
N VAL A 45 -30.33 0.10 -18.54
CA VAL A 45 -29.01 0.67 -18.88
C VAL A 45 -29.02 2.20 -18.78
N VAL A 46 -30.07 2.87 -19.24
CA VAL A 46 -30.23 4.33 -19.12
C VAL A 46 -30.33 4.75 -17.65
N THR A 47 -31.09 4.01 -16.84
CA THR A 47 -31.22 4.30 -15.42
C THR A 47 -29.89 4.11 -14.69
N ASP A 48 -29.14 3.05 -15.02
CA ASP A 48 -27.80 2.81 -14.48
C ASP A 48 -26.81 3.89 -14.91
N LEU A 49 -26.82 4.31 -16.18
CA LEU A 49 -25.99 5.41 -16.67
C LEU A 49 -26.33 6.74 -15.98
N VAL A 50 -27.61 7.07 -15.83
CA VAL A 50 -28.06 8.28 -15.11
C VAL A 50 -27.64 8.21 -13.64
N GLN A 51 -27.69 7.04 -13.01
CA GLN A 51 -27.19 6.87 -11.66
C GLN A 51 -25.67 6.98 -11.55
N VAL A 52 -24.91 6.46 -12.51
CA VAL A 52 -23.44 6.56 -12.57
C VAL A 52 -23.01 8.02 -12.76
N LEU A 53 -23.75 8.78 -13.56
CA LEU A 53 -23.52 10.21 -13.83
C LEU A 53 -24.09 11.14 -12.74
N ASN A 54 -24.78 10.61 -11.73
CA ASN A 54 -25.36 11.44 -10.66
C ASN A 54 -24.25 12.09 -9.80
N PRO A 55 -24.12 13.42 -9.80
CA PRO A 55 -23.03 14.13 -9.10
C PRO A 55 -23.10 13.97 -7.58
N ALA A 56 -24.29 13.74 -7.00
CA ALA A 56 -24.44 13.50 -5.56
C ALA A 56 -23.90 12.12 -5.15
N LYS A 57 -24.16 11.08 -5.98
CA LYS A 57 -23.62 9.72 -5.78
C LYS A 57 -22.10 9.72 -5.95
N GLN A 58 -21.58 10.42 -6.97
CA GLN A 58 -20.15 10.59 -7.19
C GLN A 58 -19.47 11.32 -6.02
N ARG A 59 -20.03 12.44 -5.54
CA ARG A 59 -19.47 13.19 -4.40
C ARG A 59 -19.44 12.37 -3.12
N LYS A 60 -20.44 11.51 -2.88
CA LYS A 60 -20.42 10.55 -1.77
C LYS A 60 -19.31 9.51 -1.94
N SER A 61 -19.17 8.94 -3.14
CA SER A 61 -18.09 8.00 -3.47
C SER A 61 -16.71 8.61 -3.21
N TYR A 62 -16.43 9.82 -3.73
CA TYR A 62 -15.14 10.49 -3.53
C TYR A 62 -14.82 10.76 -2.05
N ARG A 63 -15.83 11.04 -1.22
CA ARG A 63 -15.63 11.20 0.23
C ARG A 63 -15.23 9.89 0.90
N GLU A 64 -15.79 8.76 0.50
CA GLU A 64 -15.39 7.45 1.03
C GLU A 64 -13.94 7.13 0.65
N TRP A 65 -13.56 7.37 -0.61
CA TRP A 65 -12.17 7.24 -1.06
C TRP A 65 -11.22 8.18 -0.32
N ALA A 66 -11.66 9.41 -0.04
CA ALA A 66 -10.85 10.38 0.71
C ALA A 66 -10.50 9.85 2.10
N LYS A 67 -11.41 9.16 2.80
CA LYS A 67 -11.12 8.58 4.14
C LYS A 67 -9.95 7.58 4.11
N ILE A 68 -9.81 6.83 3.02
CA ILE A 68 -8.80 5.76 2.87
C ILE A 68 -7.47 6.32 2.34
N ALA A 69 -7.49 7.43 1.60
CA ALA A 69 -6.29 7.97 0.96
C ALA A 69 -5.08 8.18 1.90
N PRO A 70 -5.22 8.69 3.14
CA PRO A 70 -4.09 8.80 4.06
C PRO A 70 -3.58 7.46 4.62
N LEU A 71 -4.40 6.42 4.63
CA LEU A 71 -3.95 5.05 4.96
C LEU A 71 -3.04 4.53 3.85
N LEU A 72 -3.43 4.72 2.58
CA LEU A 72 -2.61 4.35 1.43
C LEU A 72 -1.31 5.16 1.39
N ALA A 73 -1.38 6.45 1.67
CA ALA A 73 -0.19 7.30 1.80
C ALA A 73 0.77 6.74 2.86
N ALA A 74 0.25 6.32 4.02
CA ALA A 74 1.04 5.76 5.11
C ALA A 74 1.67 4.40 4.81
N LEU A 75 1.18 3.65 3.81
CA LEU A 75 1.79 2.41 3.34
C LEU A 75 3.04 2.68 2.48
N ILE A 76 2.95 3.68 1.60
CA ILE A 76 4.01 4.02 0.64
C ILE A 76 5.12 4.86 1.30
N ALA A 77 4.74 5.65 2.31
CA ALA A 77 5.60 6.57 3.04
C ALA A 77 6.89 5.94 3.61
N PRO A 78 6.83 4.84 4.38
CA PRO A 78 8.04 4.20 4.92
C PRO A 78 8.94 3.65 3.83
N VAL A 79 8.37 3.00 2.81
CA VAL A 79 9.12 2.47 1.67
C VAL A 79 9.85 3.58 0.91
N THR A 80 9.20 4.73 0.75
CA THR A 80 9.83 5.91 0.14
C THR A 80 11.02 6.42 0.97
N SER A 81 10.89 6.44 2.31
CA SER A 81 12.03 6.76 3.21
C SER A 81 13.17 5.74 3.10
N LEU A 82 12.86 4.45 2.95
CA LEU A 82 13.88 3.41 2.78
C LEU A 82 14.69 3.64 1.50
N LEU A 83 14.05 3.98 0.39
CA LEU A 83 14.69 4.22 -0.90
C LEU A 83 15.49 5.54 -1.00
N ASP A 84 15.18 6.52 -0.14
CA ASP A 84 16.00 7.73 -0.03
C ASP A 84 17.41 7.43 0.52
N ILE A 85 17.62 6.32 1.25
CA ILE A 85 18.93 5.97 1.83
C ILE A 85 19.91 5.46 0.74
N PRO A 86 19.57 4.49 -0.13
CA PRO A 86 20.38 4.15 -1.30
C PRO A 86 20.67 5.34 -2.21
N ALA A 87 19.68 6.21 -2.41
CA ALA A 87 19.84 7.44 -3.19
C ALA A 87 20.88 8.42 -2.59
N LEU A 88 21.26 8.26 -1.32
CA LEU A 88 22.29 9.06 -0.66
C LEU A 88 23.64 8.36 -0.51
N THR A 89 23.64 7.03 -0.55
CA THR A 89 24.81 6.21 -0.23
C THR A 89 25.44 5.56 -1.45
N GLN A 90 24.68 5.40 -2.54
CA GLN A 90 25.15 4.86 -3.82
C GLN A 90 25.43 5.97 -4.81
N ASN A 91 26.33 5.71 -5.75
CA ASN A 91 26.65 6.65 -6.83
C ASN A 91 25.45 6.78 -7.77
N TRP A 92 25.26 7.96 -8.33
CA TRP A 92 24.15 8.22 -9.28
C TRP A 92 24.55 7.92 -10.72
N TYR A 93 25.86 7.90 -11.00
CA TYR A 93 26.36 7.64 -12.33
C TYR A 93 27.78 7.05 -12.33
N SER A 94 28.10 6.41 -13.44
CA SER A 94 29.44 5.96 -13.78
C SER A 94 29.88 6.53 -15.13
N GLN A 95 31.20 6.64 -15.29
CA GLN A 95 31.83 6.99 -16.55
C GLN A 95 32.78 5.87 -16.94
N TYR A 96 32.60 5.31 -18.14
CA TYR A 96 33.40 4.19 -18.65
C TYR A 96 33.45 3.00 -17.68
N GLY A 97 32.34 2.72 -16.98
CA GLY A 97 32.21 1.63 -16.01
C GLY A 97 32.88 1.88 -14.65
N SER A 98 33.47 3.05 -14.43
CA SER A 98 33.99 3.45 -13.11
C SER A 98 33.02 4.41 -12.42
N PRO A 99 32.62 4.15 -11.16
CA PRO A 99 31.74 5.03 -10.41
C PRO A 99 32.41 6.38 -10.16
N VAL A 100 31.67 7.46 -10.41
CA VAL A 100 32.17 8.83 -10.20
C VAL A 100 31.41 9.45 -9.03
N LYS A 101 32.13 10.21 -8.21
CA LYS A 101 31.55 10.87 -7.04
C LYS A 101 30.52 11.92 -7.45
N ASP A 102 29.33 11.84 -6.87
CA ASP A 102 28.23 12.74 -7.16
C ASP A 102 28.49 14.19 -6.72
N PHE A 103 27.79 15.12 -7.37
CA PHE A 103 27.88 16.53 -7.03
C PHE A 103 27.37 16.78 -5.61
N THR A 104 28.17 17.48 -4.79
CA THR A 104 27.87 17.72 -3.38
C THR A 104 26.50 18.37 -3.17
N ALA A 105 26.08 19.29 -4.05
CA ALA A 105 24.77 19.92 -3.90
C ALA A 105 23.62 18.92 -4.10
N SER A 106 23.77 17.93 -4.98
CA SER A 106 22.74 16.91 -5.21
C SER A 106 22.61 15.96 -4.01
N ILE A 107 23.73 15.61 -3.37
CA ILE A 107 23.72 14.83 -2.13
C ILE A 107 23.05 15.64 -1.00
N VAL A 108 23.42 16.91 -0.83
CA VAL A 108 22.85 17.78 0.22
C VAL A 108 21.34 17.96 0.01
N LEU A 109 20.89 18.19 -1.22
CA LEU A 109 19.48 18.38 -1.54
C LEU A 109 18.67 17.10 -1.28
N SER A 110 19.22 15.94 -1.62
CA SER A 110 18.64 14.64 -1.28
C SER A 110 18.59 14.40 0.24
N ALA A 111 19.61 14.83 0.99
CA ALA A 111 19.68 14.65 2.44
C ALA A 111 18.64 15.52 3.16
N ILE A 112 18.50 16.79 2.74
CA ILE A 112 17.42 17.67 3.18
C ILE A 112 16.06 17.02 2.86
N GLY A 113 15.93 16.45 1.66
CA GLY A 113 14.74 15.72 1.27
C GLY A 113 14.41 14.54 2.19
N LEU A 114 15.41 13.74 2.58
CA LEU A 114 15.22 12.63 3.53
C LEU A 114 14.73 13.15 4.90
N VAL A 115 15.26 14.28 5.39
CA VAL A 115 14.78 14.90 6.65
C VAL A 115 13.30 15.28 6.55
N PHE A 116 12.88 15.91 5.44
CA PHE A 116 11.47 16.20 5.21
C PHE A 116 10.61 14.94 5.16
N ASN A 117 11.11 13.86 4.55
CA ASN A 117 10.43 12.58 4.44
C ASN A 117 10.22 11.93 5.82
N LEU A 118 11.27 11.84 6.64
CA LEU A 118 11.20 11.31 8.01
C LEU A 118 10.26 12.14 8.89
N PHE A 119 10.33 13.47 8.78
CA PHE A 119 9.43 14.36 9.50
C PHE A 119 7.97 14.20 9.06
N ALA A 120 7.72 14.12 7.74
CA ALA A 120 6.39 13.89 7.19
C ALA A 120 5.80 12.54 7.62
N ASN A 121 6.63 11.50 7.70
CA ASN A 121 6.26 10.19 8.23
C ASN A 121 5.92 10.23 9.71
N GLY A 122 6.70 10.93 10.52
CA GLY A 122 6.37 11.18 11.93
C GLY A 122 5.03 11.90 12.09
N LEU A 123 4.75 12.89 11.26
CA LEU A 123 3.46 13.61 11.26
C LEU A 123 2.30 12.71 10.83
N LEU A 124 2.51 11.77 9.90
CA LEU A 124 1.51 10.75 9.59
C LEU A 124 1.23 9.88 10.83
N VAL A 125 2.23 9.46 11.60
CA VAL A 125 1.99 8.73 12.86
C VAL A 125 1.16 9.57 13.85
N VAL A 126 1.49 10.85 13.99
CA VAL A 126 0.76 11.79 14.84
C VAL A 126 -0.70 11.93 14.38
N ARG A 127 -0.97 11.97 13.08
CA ARG A 127 -2.34 12.02 12.53
C ARG A 127 -3.22 10.87 13.04
N PHE A 128 -2.67 9.65 13.11
CA PHE A 128 -3.44 8.48 13.56
C PHE A 128 -3.44 8.30 15.08
N SER A 129 -2.61 9.06 15.80
CA SER A 129 -2.44 8.94 17.26
C SER A 129 -3.04 10.09 18.06
N ALA A 130 -3.09 11.31 17.52
CA ALA A 130 -3.50 12.52 18.25
C ALA A 130 -4.95 12.89 18.00
N ASP A 131 -5.70 13.28 19.04
CA ASP A 131 -7.09 13.73 18.93
C ASP A 131 -7.21 15.27 18.84
N GLY A 132 -8.38 15.76 18.42
CA GLY A 132 -8.70 17.20 18.42
C GLY A 132 -8.02 18.01 17.31
N LYS A 133 -7.44 19.16 17.61
CA LYS A 133 -6.86 20.05 16.56
C LYS A 133 -5.54 19.53 15.98
N TYR A 134 -4.84 18.67 16.72
CA TYR A 134 -3.52 18.17 16.35
C TYR A 134 -3.55 17.24 15.14
N TRP A 135 -4.60 16.46 14.93
CA TRP A 135 -4.70 15.55 13.78
C TRP A 135 -4.87 16.31 12.45
N GLU A 136 -5.67 17.38 12.45
CA GLU A 136 -5.88 18.23 11.28
C GLU A 136 -4.60 18.99 10.94
N LEU A 137 -3.91 19.53 11.95
CA LEU A 137 -2.64 20.20 11.77
C LEU A 137 -1.58 19.23 11.24
N ALA A 138 -1.46 18.03 11.82
CA ALA A 138 -0.49 17.02 11.39
C ALA A 138 -0.69 16.61 9.93
N THR A 139 -1.95 16.46 9.48
CA THR A 139 -2.24 16.11 8.07
C THR A 139 -1.87 17.25 7.12
N LYS A 140 -2.15 18.50 7.49
CA LYS A 140 -1.82 19.69 6.67
C LYS A 140 -0.31 19.91 6.59
N VAL A 141 0.39 19.82 7.72
CA VAL A 141 1.85 19.97 7.77
C VAL A 141 2.52 18.82 7.02
N SER A 142 2.05 17.58 7.18
CA SER A 142 2.58 16.42 6.44
C SER A 142 2.40 16.60 4.93
N LEU A 143 1.22 17.03 4.46
CA LEU A 143 0.99 17.38 3.05
C LEU A 143 2.00 18.43 2.55
N GLY A 144 2.22 19.50 3.33
CA GLY A 144 3.21 20.53 3.00
C GLY A 144 4.62 19.98 2.88
N CYS A 145 5.05 19.12 3.83
CA CYS A 145 6.36 18.47 3.80
C CYS A 145 6.51 17.53 2.59
N TRP A 146 5.48 16.76 2.24
CA TRP A 146 5.48 15.88 1.07
C TRP A 146 5.59 16.67 -0.24
N ILE A 147 4.82 17.75 -0.38
CA ILE A 147 4.93 18.64 -1.55
C ILE A 147 6.33 19.26 -1.62
N ALA A 148 6.85 19.77 -0.51
CA ALA A 148 8.19 20.36 -0.46
C ALA A 148 9.27 19.33 -0.84
N LYS A 149 9.22 18.11 -0.30
CA LYS A 149 10.11 17.00 -0.68
C LYS A 149 10.00 16.68 -2.18
N THR A 150 8.80 16.56 -2.72
CA THR A 150 8.60 16.29 -4.15
C THR A 150 9.20 17.39 -5.01
N ILE A 151 8.98 18.67 -4.68
CA ILE A 151 9.57 19.80 -5.41
C ILE A 151 11.10 19.75 -5.34
N LEU A 152 11.67 19.63 -4.13
CA LEU A 152 13.12 19.55 -3.94
C LEU A 152 13.74 18.40 -4.74
N ALA A 153 13.10 17.23 -4.72
CA ALA A 153 13.62 16.06 -5.40
C ALA A 153 13.49 16.16 -6.93
N VAL A 154 12.37 16.68 -7.45
CA VAL A 154 12.21 16.97 -8.89
C VAL A 154 13.23 18.01 -9.35
N THR A 155 13.44 19.08 -8.59
CA THR A 155 14.45 20.09 -8.91
C THR A 155 15.85 19.48 -8.89
N ASN A 156 16.19 18.64 -7.91
CA ASN A 156 17.47 17.95 -7.86
C ASN A 156 17.71 17.10 -9.12
N LEU A 157 16.71 16.29 -9.48
CA LEU A 157 16.77 15.39 -10.63
C LEU A 157 16.84 16.15 -11.96
N ALA A 158 16.11 17.26 -12.08
CA ALA A 158 16.15 18.13 -13.26
C ALA A 158 17.51 18.80 -13.41
N ILE A 159 18.07 19.34 -12.32
CA ILE A 159 19.42 19.92 -12.32
C ILE A 159 20.44 18.86 -12.72
N PHE A 160 20.42 17.69 -12.07
CA PHE A 160 21.32 16.58 -12.38
C PHE A 160 21.18 16.14 -13.84
N GLY A 161 19.95 15.98 -14.35
CA GLY A 161 19.70 15.59 -15.74
C GLY A 161 20.14 16.62 -16.79
N ILE A 162 20.09 17.92 -16.46
CA ILE A 162 20.56 18.99 -17.36
C ILE A 162 22.09 19.05 -17.40
N PHE A 163 22.74 19.03 -16.23
CA PHE A 163 24.19 19.15 -16.14
C PHE A 163 24.93 17.87 -16.59
N SER A 164 24.33 16.70 -16.38
CA SER A 164 24.92 15.41 -16.71
C SER A 164 24.56 14.90 -18.12
N ARG A 165 24.10 15.79 -19.03
CA ARG A 165 23.61 15.38 -20.36
C ARG A 165 24.76 14.92 -21.28
N ASN A 166 24.95 13.59 -21.30
CA ASN A 166 25.65 12.75 -22.28
C ASN A 166 27.09 13.16 -22.63
N ALA A 167 28.01 12.92 -21.71
CA ALA A 167 29.39 12.60 -22.08
C ALA A 167 29.46 11.15 -22.60
N ALA A 168 30.39 10.86 -23.51
CA ALA A 168 30.58 9.48 -24.00
C ALA A 168 30.91 8.54 -22.83
N GLY A 169 30.28 7.37 -22.78
CA GLY A 169 30.49 6.37 -21.72
C GLY A 169 29.76 6.65 -20.38
N PHE A 170 28.80 7.57 -20.37
CA PHE A 170 27.98 7.87 -19.19
C PHE A 170 26.83 6.87 -19.02
N HIS A 171 26.71 6.27 -17.83
CA HIS A 171 25.62 5.37 -17.46
C HIS A 171 25.03 5.76 -16.10
N TYR A 172 23.69 5.74 -15.98
CA TYR A 172 23.01 5.96 -14.71
C TYR A 172 23.11 4.72 -13.85
N GLU A 173 23.49 4.91 -12.60
CA GLU A 173 23.65 3.85 -11.61
C GLU A 173 22.40 3.71 -10.75
N GLU A 174 22.37 2.66 -9.93
CA GLU A 174 21.20 2.28 -9.14
C GLU A 174 20.76 3.35 -8.13
N GLY A 175 21.71 4.16 -7.61
CA GLY A 175 21.41 5.27 -6.71
C GLY A 175 20.51 6.33 -7.34
N PHE A 176 20.72 6.63 -8.63
CA PHE A 176 19.86 7.54 -9.38
C PHE A 176 18.44 6.99 -9.55
N TRP A 177 18.32 5.70 -9.88
CA TRP A 177 17.01 5.05 -10.02
C TRP A 177 16.25 4.98 -8.70
N CYS A 178 16.94 4.77 -7.58
CA CYS A 178 16.34 4.87 -6.25
C CYS A 178 15.78 6.28 -5.98
N ALA A 179 16.51 7.33 -6.38
CA ALA A 179 16.04 8.71 -6.27
C ALA A 179 14.79 8.96 -7.13
N VAL A 180 14.76 8.44 -8.37
CA VAL A 180 13.60 8.52 -9.28
C VAL A 180 12.37 7.85 -8.65
N VAL A 181 12.52 6.62 -8.15
CA VAL A 181 11.40 5.88 -7.53
C VAL A 181 10.92 6.59 -6.26
N SER A 182 11.84 7.14 -5.46
CA SER A 182 11.50 7.94 -4.28
C SER A 182 10.68 9.19 -4.64
N VAL A 183 11.05 9.91 -5.71
CA VAL A 183 10.30 11.08 -6.20
C VAL A 183 8.89 10.67 -6.64
N CYS A 184 8.75 9.56 -7.36
CA CYS A 184 7.45 9.04 -7.78
C CYS A 184 6.58 8.67 -6.56
N GLY A 185 7.15 7.98 -5.57
CA GLY A 185 6.47 7.63 -4.32
C GLY A 185 6.00 8.88 -3.56
N ALA A 186 6.88 9.86 -3.38
CA ALA A 186 6.57 11.13 -2.76
C ALA A 186 5.46 11.90 -3.52
N GLY A 187 5.51 11.88 -4.85
CA GLY A 187 4.47 12.42 -5.72
C GLY A 187 3.11 11.77 -5.48
N ILE A 188 3.05 10.43 -5.50
CA ILE A 188 1.81 9.68 -5.23
C ILE A 188 1.25 10.01 -3.84
N ILE A 189 2.11 10.04 -2.82
CA ILE A 189 1.70 10.40 -1.45
C ILE A 189 1.14 11.81 -1.39
N SER A 190 1.81 12.78 -2.02
CA SER A 190 1.35 14.17 -2.08
C SER A 190 -0.02 14.29 -2.76
N LEU A 191 -0.25 13.53 -3.84
CA LEU A 191 -1.53 13.50 -4.55
C LEU A 191 -2.64 12.85 -3.71
N LEU A 192 -2.35 11.76 -3.01
CA LEU A 192 -3.31 11.10 -2.11
C LEU A 192 -3.71 12.02 -0.94
N LEU A 193 -2.75 12.70 -0.34
CA LEU A 193 -3.01 13.64 0.76
C LEU A 193 -3.71 14.91 0.28
N LEU A 194 -3.39 15.40 -0.92
CA LEU A 194 -4.08 16.52 -1.55
C LEU A 194 -5.54 16.14 -1.88
N PHE A 195 -5.76 14.94 -2.41
CA PHE A 195 -7.09 14.39 -2.64
C PHE A 195 -7.90 14.30 -1.33
N HIS A 196 -7.30 13.77 -0.27
CA HIS A 196 -7.92 13.80 1.06
C HIS A 196 -8.27 15.24 1.47
N TYR A 197 -7.34 16.19 1.37
CA TYR A 197 -7.56 17.59 1.76
C TYR A 197 -8.72 18.25 1.02
N ILE A 198 -8.85 18.03 -0.30
CA ILE A 198 -9.93 18.61 -1.12
C ILE A 198 -11.30 18.00 -0.79
N PHE A 199 -11.36 16.68 -0.64
CA PHE A 199 -12.62 15.94 -0.53
C PHE A 199 -13.06 15.66 0.90
N GLN A 200 -12.24 15.99 1.91
CA GLN A 200 -12.52 15.77 3.33
C GLN A 200 -13.89 16.29 3.73
N GLY A 201 -14.31 17.47 3.23
CA GLY A 201 -15.64 18.04 3.43
C GLY A 201 -15.96 18.35 4.90
N ALA A 202 -16.57 19.51 5.18
CA ALA A 202 -16.85 19.98 6.55
C ALA A 202 -17.84 19.11 7.36
N ASN A 203 -18.31 17.98 6.85
CA ASN A 203 -19.24 17.12 7.58
C ASN A 203 -18.45 16.13 8.42
N ARG A 204 -18.25 16.51 9.69
CA ARG A 204 -17.84 15.61 10.77
C ARG A 204 -18.75 14.38 10.69
N GLY A 205 -18.23 13.26 10.19
CA GLY A 205 -18.88 11.98 10.44
C GLY A 205 -19.10 11.84 11.95
N THR A 206 -20.08 11.05 12.38
CA THR A 206 -20.24 10.71 13.80
C THR A 206 -18.85 10.40 14.34
N ASP A 207 -18.35 11.19 15.31
CA ASP A 207 -16.92 11.24 15.69
C ASP A 207 -16.34 9.84 15.98
N ASP A 208 -17.22 8.91 16.37
CA ASP A 208 -16.95 7.49 16.63
C ASP A 208 -16.47 6.68 15.40
N GLU A 209 -17.05 6.88 14.21
CA GLU A 209 -16.68 6.11 13.01
C GLU A 209 -15.30 6.53 12.50
N ALA A 210 -15.04 7.84 12.49
CA ALA A 210 -13.72 8.39 12.15
C ALA A 210 -12.65 7.96 13.16
N LYS A 211 -13.00 7.90 14.46
CA LYS A 211 -12.11 7.40 15.52
C LYS A 211 -11.78 5.91 15.33
N LYS A 212 -12.76 5.07 14.99
CA LYS A 212 -12.54 3.64 14.72
C LYS A 212 -11.57 3.42 13.55
N ILE A 213 -11.76 4.15 12.45
CA ILE A 213 -10.88 4.09 11.28
C ILE A 213 -9.45 4.53 11.64
N ARG A 214 -9.30 5.60 12.43
CA ARG A 214 -7.98 6.08 12.89
C ARG A 214 -7.26 5.06 13.78
N VAL A 215 -7.96 4.47 14.75
CA VAL A 215 -7.37 3.47 15.66
C VAL A 215 -6.93 2.23 14.88
N SER A 216 -7.78 1.71 13.98
CA SER A 216 -7.41 0.58 13.11
C SER A 216 -6.19 0.92 12.23
N GLY A 217 -6.22 2.10 11.61
CA GLY A 217 -5.13 2.60 10.78
C GLY A 217 -3.80 2.77 11.50
N ARG A 218 -3.82 3.12 12.79
CA ARG A 218 -2.61 3.27 13.60
C ARG A 218 -1.85 1.96 13.73
N HIS A 219 -2.55 0.85 13.99
CA HIS A 219 -1.90 -0.46 14.13
C HIS A 219 -1.25 -0.90 12.81
N PHE A 220 -1.97 -0.72 11.71
CA PHE A 220 -1.44 -0.98 10.37
C PHE A 220 -0.20 -0.11 10.06
N MET A 221 -0.26 1.19 10.35
CA MET A 221 0.86 2.10 10.12
C MET A 221 2.10 1.73 10.96
N LEU A 222 1.92 1.51 12.26
CA LEU A 222 3.03 1.14 13.13
C LEU A 222 3.66 -0.19 12.69
N SER A 223 2.84 -1.14 12.22
CA SER A 223 3.29 -2.40 11.66
C SER A 223 4.17 -2.19 10.41
N ILE A 224 3.73 -1.39 9.42
CA ILE A 224 4.54 -1.13 8.21
C ILE A 224 5.82 -0.36 8.52
N ILE A 225 5.78 0.64 9.38
CA ILE A 225 6.98 1.37 9.81
C ILE A 225 7.97 0.43 10.49
N SER A 226 7.48 -0.46 11.37
CA SER A 226 8.33 -1.44 12.04
C SER A 226 8.98 -2.40 11.05
N LEU A 227 8.22 -2.90 10.06
CA LEU A 227 8.75 -3.79 9.01
C LEU A 227 9.81 -3.10 8.18
N THR A 228 9.53 -1.90 7.68
CA THR A 228 10.51 -1.15 6.88
C THR A 228 11.77 -0.82 7.69
N THR A 229 11.63 -0.52 8.98
CA THR A 229 12.79 -0.27 9.86
C THR A 229 13.60 -1.53 10.09
N LEU A 230 12.96 -2.70 10.26
CA LEU A 230 13.67 -3.98 10.34
C LEU A 230 14.43 -4.28 9.06
N LEU A 231 13.81 -4.10 7.89
CA LEU A 231 14.48 -4.27 6.59
C LEU A 231 15.67 -3.31 6.42
N ALA A 232 15.53 -2.06 6.84
CA ALA A 232 16.63 -1.08 6.82
C ALA A 232 17.79 -1.51 7.73
N LEU A 233 17.47 -2.01 8.92
CA LEU A 233 18.46 -2.45 9.90
C LEU A 233 19.18 -3.72 9.44
N GLU A 234 18.44 -4.69 8.92
CA GLU A 234 18.97 -5.90 8.31
C GLU A 234 19.91 -5.54 7.16
N ALA A 235 19.45 -4.73 6.21
CA ALA A 235 20.28 -4.24 5.10
C ALA A 235 21.56 -3.57 5.59
N LEU A 236 21.48 -2.72 6.61
CA LEU A 236 22.63 -2.01 7.17
C LEU A 236 23.64 -2.99 7.78
N ILE A 237 23.18 -3.92 8.62
CA ILE A 237 24.05 -4.89 9.31
C ILE A 237 24.75 -5.78 8.28
N PHE A 238 24.00 -6.34 7.34
CA PHE A 238 24.54 -7.25 6.32
C PHE A 238 25.48 -6.51 5.36
N SER A 239 25.12 -5.31 4.91
CA SER A 239 26.02 -4.49 4.08
C SER A 239 27.35 -4.17 4.77
N LYS A 240 27.33 -3.95 6.09
CA LYS A 240 28.53 -3.56 6.84
C LYS A 240 29.43 -4.75 7.17
N ILE A 241 28.86 -5.91 7.45
CA ILE A 241 29.62 -7.10 7.83
C ILE A 241 30.11 -7.87 6.58
N GLU A 242 29.29 -7.97 5.54
CA GLU A 242 29.65 -8.66 4.29
C GLU A 242 30.38 -7.74 3.30
N GLY A 243 30.35 -6.42 3.51
CA GLY A 243 30.96 -5.45 2.60
C GLY A 243 30.15 -5.21 1.32
N TRP A 244 28.86 -5.55 1.31
CA TRP A 244 27.96 -5.30 0.18
C TRP A 244 27.59 -3.82 0.06
N ALA A 245 27.11 -3.42 -1.11
CA ALA A 245 26.44 -2.13 -1.22
C ALA A 245 25.18 -2.13 -0.33
N TYR A 246 24.78 -0.96 0.16
CA TYR A 246 23.60 -0.88 1.02
C TYR A 246 22.32 -1.29 0.27
N LEU A 247 22.26 -1.02 -1.03
CA LEU A 247 21.13 -1.42 -1.87
C LEU A 247 21.06 -2.95 -2.05
N ASP A 248 22.20 -3.63 -2.22
CA ASP A 248 22.29 -5.10 -2.20
C ASP A 248 21.78 -5.67 -0.88
N GLY A 249 22.12 -5.01 0.25
CA GLY A 249 21.61 -5.37 1.57
C GLY A 249 20.07 -5.26 1.66
N ILE A 250 19.48 -4.20 1.10
CA ILE A 250 18.01 -4.07 1.02
C ILE A 250 17.43 -5.17 0.14
N TYR A 251 18.02 -5.42 -1.02
CA TYR A 251 17.59 -6.47 -1.93
C TYR A 251 17.60 -7.84 -1.24
N PHE A 252 18.70 -8.20 -0.59
CA PHE A 252 18.83 -9.43 0.19
C PHE A 252 17.75 -9.52 1.29
N SER A 253 17.54 -8.45 2.04
CA SER A 253 16.53 -8.41 3.13
C SER A 253 15.11 -8.61 2.59
N VAL A 254 14.76 -7.95 1.48
CA VAL A 254 13.44 -8.06 0.84
C VAL A 254 13.23 -9.45 0.23
N VAL A 255 14.22 -9.98 -0.50
CA VAL A 255 14.17 -11.32 -1.12
C VAL A 255 14.06 -12.42 -0.06
N SER A 256 14.75 -12.25 1.07
CA SER A 256 14.68 -13.17 2.22
C SER A 256 13.33 -13.09 2.93
N MET A 257 12.84 -11.88 3.20
CA MET A 257 11.50 -11.65 3.79
C MET A 257 10.39 -12.25 2.92
N LEU A 258 10.48 -12.08 1.60
CA LEU A 258 9.53 -12.65 0.64
C LEU A 258 9.74 -14.15 0.40
N THR A 259 10.77 -14.75 1.01
CA THR A 259 11.14 -16.17 0.84
C THR A 259 11.38 -16.57 -0.62
N ILE A 260 11.78 -15.61 -1.47
CA ILE A 260 12.11 -15.88 -2.88
C ILE A 260 13.46 -16.60 -2.97
N GLY A 261 14.46 -16.08 -2.25
CA GLY A 261 15.76 -16.75 -2.05
C GLY A 261 16.54 -17.06 -3.34
N PHE A 262 16.81 -16.05 -4.18
CA PHE A 262 17.54 -16.26 -5.45
C PHE A 262 18.96 -16.85 -5.27
N GLY A 263 19.62 -16.60 -4.14
CA GLY A 263 20.93 -17.17 -3.81
C GLY A 263 22.12 -16.49 -4.50
N ASP A 264 21.91 -15.33 -5.12
CA ASP A 264 22.93 -14.46 -5.69
C ASP A 264 23.71 -13.68 -4.62
N PHE A 265 23.04 -13.28 -3.53
CA PHE A 265 23.65 -12.77 -2.32
C PHE A 265 23.41 -13.74 -1.15
N GLU A 266 24.49 -14.21 -0.54
CA GLU A 266 24.44 -15.12 0.61
C GLU A 266 25.44 -14.71 1.70
N PRO A 267 25.06 -14.73 2.99
CA PRO A 267 25.97 -14.37 4.06
C PRO A 267 27.15 -15.35 4.14
N THR A 268 28.36 -14.83 3.97
CA THR A 268 29.60 -15.62 4.03
C THR A 268 30.17 -15.67 5.45
N GLN A 269 29.92 -14.62 6.24
CA GLN A 269 30.46 -14.50 7.59
C GLN A 269 29.68 -15.32 8.61
N THR A 270 30.38 -15.85 9.62
CA THR A 270 29.72 -16.63 10.69
C THR A 270 28.67 -15.81 11.44
N ALA A 271 28.94 -14.51 11.67
CA ALA A 271 28.03 -13.63 12.42
C ALA A 271 26.70 -13.41 11.68
N THR A 272 26.75 -13.07 10.39
CA THR A 272 25.57 -12.81 9.54
C THR A 272 24.75 -14.07 9.29
N ARG A 273 25.40 -15.24 9.18
CA ARG A 273 24.70 -16.54 9.13
C ARG A 273 23.88 -16.80 10.40
N ILE A 274 24.43 -16.48 11.57
CA ILE A 274 23.69 -16.62 12.84
C ILE A 274 22.58 -15.57 12.93
N LEU A 275 22.85 -14.32 12.54
CA LEU A 275 21.88 -13.23 12.58
C LEU A 275 20.72 -13.42 11.59
N LEU A 276 20.95 -14.11 10.48
CA LEU A 276 19.91 -14.37 9.48
C LEU A 276 18.69 -15.07 10.08
N PHE A 277 18.88 -16.05 10.98
CA PHE A 277 17.77 -16.80 11.58
C PHE A 277 16.76 -15.91 12.33
N PRO A 278 17.17 -15.11 13.34
CA PRO A 278 16.22 -14.22 14.03
C PRO A 278 15.67 -13.13 13.11
N PHE A 279 16.47 -12.55 12.21
CA PHE A 279 15.97 -11.52 11.28
C PHE A 279 14.91 -12.09 10.33
N ALA A 280 15.15 -13.25 9.71
CA ALA A 280 14.19 -13.90 8.84
C ALA A 280 12.87 -14.23 9.57
N VAL A 281 12.94 -14.78 10.80
CA VAL A 281 11.74 -15.05 11.59
C VAL A 281 10.95 -13.77 11.88
N LEU A 282 11.65 -12.69 12.27
CA LEU A 282 11.01 -11.42 12.59
C LEU A 282 10.37 -10.75 11.36
N THR A 283 11.08 -10.68 10.23
CA THR A 283 10.58 -10.03 9.02
C THR A 283 9.42 -10.81 8.40
N ILE A 284 9.51 -12.15 8.35
CA ILE A 284 8.42 -13.02 7.86
C ILE A 284 7.20 -12.92 8.80
N ALA A 285 7.39 -12.95 10.11
CA ALA A 285 6.28 -12.82 11.07
C ALA A 285 5.59 -11.47 10.97
N GLN A 286 6.34 -10.38 10.79
CA GLN A 286 5.77 -9.05 10.59
C GLN A 286 5.04 -8.91 9.27
N LEU A 287 5.56 -9.50 8.19
CA LEU A 287 4.86 -9.55 6.90
C LEU A 287 3.54 -10.33 7.03
N ALA A 288 3.54 -11.48 7.71
CA ALA A 288 2.35 -12.26 7.97
C ALA A 288 1.31 -11.48 8.79
N ASN A 289 1.75 -10.71 9.79
CA ASN A 289 0.88 -9.83 10.57
C ASN A 289 0.20 -8.75 9.71
N GLN A 290 0.88 -8.23 8.68
CA GLN A 290 0.29 -7.24 7.77
C GLN A 290 -0.74 -7.84 6.82
N VAL A 291 -0.53 -9.08 6.38
CA VAL A 291 -1.46 -9.81 5.50
C VAL A 291 -2.70 -10.30 6.27
N GLY A 292 -2.56 -10.56 7.57
CA GLY A 292 -3.64 -11.05 8.43
C GLY A 292 -4.56 -9.98 9.03
N MET A 293 -4.19 -8.70 8.96
CA MET A 293 -4.98 -7.55 9.46
C MET A 293 -6.05 -7.10 8.47
#